data_AF-J5KR68-F1
#
_entry.id   AF-J5KR68-F1
#
_cell.length_a   1.000
_cell.length_b   1.000
_cell.length_c   1.000
_cell.angle_alpha   90.00
_cell.angle_beta   90.00
_cell.angle_gamma   90.00
#
_symmetry.space_group_name_H-M   'P 1'
#
loop_
_entity.id
_entity.type
_entity.pdbx_description
1 polymer ?
#
loop_
_entity_poly.entity_id
_entity_poly.type
_entity_poly.pdbx_seq_one_letter_code
_entity_poly.pdbx_strand_id
1 'polypeptide(L)'
;MKTLIFPFLAFIFAVVAYFWPDMFVGFKPAITPLLMLIMLSMGITLSLEDFRQVARQKFALILGVVLQFLIMPAAAFLICLALGLEGDLLIGMMLVGTSAGGTASNVMSYLAKGDLALSVSMTLTSTLLSVVLMPFLTWLYIGQKIDVPVTNMLIDLVQITLLPLILGVILNKFLGKGVKRIEPFLPAVSIAVIVLIIAIVVALNNKRLHEVGFIVVIAVILHNGAGLFFGYVGAKIFGFSEKIARTIAIEVGMQNSGLSVALALKYFSGLSALPGAIFSIWHNISGSLLAGYWGSKTKNK
;
A
#
# COMPACT_ATOMS: atom_id res chain seq x y z
N MET A 1 4.18 -4.34 20.79
CA MET A 1 5.33 -3.43 20.92
C MET A 1 6.27 -3.47 19.71
N LYS A 2 6.69 -4.65 19.20
CA LYS A 2 7.55 -4.73 17.99
C LYS A 2 6.95 -4.11 16.71
N THR A 3 5.63 -4.06 16.56
CA THR A 3 4.93 -3.50 15.38
C THR A 3 4.97 -1.97 15.27
N LEU A 4 5.24 -1.25 16.36
CA LEU A 4 5.28 0.22 16.35
C LEU A 4 6.67 0.81 16.02
N ILE A 5 7.68 -0.05 15.80
CA ILE A 5 9.03 0.38 15.43
C ILE A 5 9.01 1.07 14.06
N PHE A 6 8.30 0.50 13.07
CA PHE A 6 8.17 1.10 11.74
C PHE A 6 7.61 2.53 11.77
N PRO A 7 6.41 2.80 12.31
CA PRO A 7 5.85 4.15 12.25
C PRO A 7 6.68 5.16 13.05
N PHE A 8 7.32 4.72 14.13
CA PHE A 8 8.24 5.56 14.89
C PHE A 8 9.48 5.95 14.08
N LEU A 9 10.13 4.99 13.42
CA LEU A 9 11.27 5.28 12.53
C LEU A 9 10.86 6.16 11.36
N ALA A 10 9.72 5.88 10.73
CA ALA A 10 9.20 6.69 9.62
C ALA A 10 8.93 8.14 10.06
N PHE A 11 8.38 8.34 11.26
CA PHE A 11 8.18 9.67 11.82
C PHE A 11 9.50 10.39 12.10
N ILE A 12 10.48 9.72 12.74
CA ILE A 12 11.80 10.31 13.00
C ILE A 12 12.47 10.74 11.70
N PHE A 13 12.52 9.86 10.70
CA PHE A 13 13.16 10.18 9.41
C PHE A 13 12.40 11.24 8.64
N ALA A 14 11.07 11.30 8.74
CA ALA A 14 10.29 12.42 8.20
C ALA A 14 10.67 13.74 8.88
N VAL A 15 10.80 13.77 10.21
CA VAL A 15 11.23 14.97 10.94
C VAL A 15 12.66 15.38 10.55
N VAL A 16 13.60 14.43 10.46
CA VAL A 16 14.97 14.71 10.02
C VAL A 16 14.98 15.25 8.59
N ALA A 17 14.23 14.65 7.67
CA ALA A 17 14.10 15.12 6.29
C ALA A 17 13.43 16.49 6.17
N TYR A 18 12.58 16.85 7.13
CA TYR A 18 11.99 18.18 7.21
C TYR A 18 13.00 19.24 7.65
N PHE A 19 13.87 18.95 8.62
CA PHE A 19 14.87 19.94 9.06
C PHE A 19 16.15 19.96 8.19
N TRP A 20 16.51 18.84 7.56
CA TRP A 20 17.71 18.70 6.72
C TRP A 20 17.37 18.07 5.36
N PRO A 21 16.61 18.78 4.49
CA PRO A 21 16.13 18.22 3.22
C PRO A 21 17.27 17.87 2.25
N ASP A 22 18.36 18.64 2.24
CA ASP A 22 19.49 18.45 1.30
C ASP A 22 20.14 17.06 1.42
N MET A 23 20.04 16.43 2.59
CA MET A 23 20.51 15.05 2.79
C MET A 23 19.76 14.02 1.96
N PHE A 24 18.51 14.28 1.60
CA PHE A 24 17.61 13.27 1.02
C PHE A 24 17.19 13.58 -0.43
N VAL A 25 17.15 14.86 -0.83
CA VAL A 25 16.70 15.26 -2.18
C VAL A 25 17.48 14.54 -3.30
N GLY A 26 18.80 14.38 -3.12
CA GLY A 26 19.67 13.68 -4.09
C GLY A 26 19.33 12.20 -4.30
N PHE A 27 18.60 11.57 -3.38
CA PHE A 27 18.19 10.16 -3.49
C PHE A 27 16.89 9.95 -4.26
N LYS A 28 16.25 11.00 -4.80
CA LYS A 28 15.05 10.87 -5.65
C LYS A 28 15.17 9.77 -6.73
N PRO A 29 16.28 9.64 -7.49
CA PRO A 29 16.41 8.59 -8.50
C PRO A 29 16.42 7.16 -7.94
N ALA A 30 16.72 6.99 -6.65
CA ALA A 30 16.76 5.68 -6.01
C ALA A 30 15.37 5.10 -5.71
N ILE A 31 14.30 5.91 -5.71
CA ILE A 31 12.95 5.46 -5.32
C ILE A 31 12.46 4.30 -6.18
N THR A 32 12.65 4.36 -7.50
CA THR A 32 12.23 3.28 -8.41
C THR A 32 12.98 1.98 -8.15
N PRO A 33 14.34 1.94 -8.14
CA PRO A 33 15.10 0.75 -7.74
C PRO A 33 14.74 0.22 -6.35
N LEU A 34 14.52 1.11 -5.39
CA LEU A 34 14.11 0.77 -4.03
C LEU A 34 12.73 0.10 -4.00
N LEU A 35 11.76 0.59 -4.78
CA LEU A 35 10.47 -0.07 -4.94
C LEU A 35 10.61 -1.43 -5.60
N MET A 36 11.44 -1.56 -6.64
CA MET A 36 11.71 -2.86 -7.27
C MET A 36 12.27 -3.86 -6.26
N LEU A 37 13.14 -3.41 -5.34
CA LEU A 37 13.65 -4.25 -4.26
C LEU A 37 12.55 -4.70 -3.28
N ILE A 38 11.58 -3.84 -2.97
CA ILE A 38 10.41 -4.23 -2.15
C ILE A 38 9.57 -5.28 -2.90
N MET A 39 9.29 -5.06 -4.19
CA MET A 39 8.50 -5.98 -5.01
C MET A 39 9.21 -7.33 -5.21
N LEU A 40 10.53 -7.32 -5.35
CA LEU A 40 11.36 -8.51 -5.34
C LEU A 40 11.30 -9.23 -3.99
N SER A 41 11.43 -8.48 -2.89
CA SER A 41 11.36 -9.03 -1.52
C SER A 41 10.00 -9.70 -1.27
N MET A 42 8.91 -9.08 -1.73
CA MET A 42 7.58 -9.68 -1.73
C MET A 42 7.57 -10.98 -2.54
N GLY A 43 8.05 -10.96 -3.79
CA GLY A 43 8.09 -12.16 -4.64
C GLY A 43 8.87 -13.32 -4.02
N ILE A 44 9.99 -13.02 -3.35
CA ILE A 44 10.82 -14.03 -2.65
C ILE A 44 10.06 -14.70 -1.50
N THR A 45 9.09 -14.03 -0.89
CA THR A 45 8.26 -14.63 0.18
C THR A 45 7.09 -15.47 -0.35
N LEU A 46 6.81 -15.45 -1.65
CA LEU A 46 5.68 -16.16 -2.25
C LEU A 46 6.11 -17.50 -2.84
N SER A 47 5.32 -18.53 -2.57
CA SER A 47 5.50 -19.88 -3.11
C SER A 47 4.52 -20.14 -4.27
N LEU A 48 4.83 -21.11 -5.13
CA LEU A 48 3.90 -21.56 -6.18
C LEU A 48 2.59 -22.15 -5.60
N GLU A 49 2.63 -22.61 -4.35
CA GLU A 49 1.46 -23.12 -3.64
C GLU A 49 0.50 -21.99 -3.28
N ASP A 50 1.01 -20.80 -2.96
CA ASP A 50 0.17 -19.62 -2.69
C ASP A 50 -0.68 -19.27 -3.92
N PHE A 51 -0.09 -19.32 -5.13
CA PHE A 51 -0.82 -19.13 -6.38
C PHE A 51 -1.91 -20.19 -6.61
N ARG A 52 -1.67 -21.44 -6.19
CA ARG A 52 -2.70 -22.51 -6.26
C ARG A 52 -3.80 -22.31 -5.22
N GLN A 53 -3.46 -21.74 -4.06
CA GLN A 53 -4.39 -21.52 -2.95
C GLN A 53 -5.31 -20.31 -3.13
N VAL A 54 -5.01 -19.39 -4.06
CA VAL A 54 -5.89 -18.28 -4.46
C VAL A 54 -7.35 -18.73 -4.67
N ALA A 55 -7.55 -19.96 -5.16
CA ALA A 55 -8.86 -20.52 -5.46
C ALA A 55 -9.60 -21.19 -4.28
N ARG A 56 -9.06 -21.19 -3.05
CA ARG A 56 -9.65 -21.97 -1.93
C ARG A 56 -10.85 -21.28 -1.27
N GLN A 57 -10.90 -19.95 -1.24
CA GLN A 57 -12.02 -19.14 -0.75
C GLN A 57 -12.48 -18.12 -1.81
N LYS A 58 -12.88 -18.62 -2.99
CA LYS A 58 -13.14 -17.81 -4.20
C LYS A 58 -14.06 -16.62 -3.97
N PHE A 59 -15.18 -16.81 -3.26
CA PHE A 59 -16.15 -15.74 -3.02
C PHE A 59 -15.62 -14.62 -2.12
N ALA A 60 -14.90 -14.96 -1.05
CA ALA A 60 -14.30 -13.98 -0.16
C ALA A 60 -13.18 -13.19 -0.87
N LEU A 61 -12.36 -13.88 -1.67
CA LEU A 61 -11.33 -13.26 -2.50
C LEU A 61 -11.93 -12.27 -3.51
N ILE A 62 -12.93 -12.72 -4.30
CA ILE A 62 -13.58 -11.87 -5.32
C ILE A 62 -14.20 -10.66 -4.64
N LEU A 63 -14.96 -10.86 -3.56
CA LEU A 63 -15.56 -9.75 -2.83
C LEU A 63 -14.49 -8.77 -2.37
N GLY A 64 -13.44 -9.25 -1.71
CA GLY A 64 -12.38 -8.39 -1.19
C GLY A 64 -11.68 -7.58 -2.29
N VAL A 65 -11.35 -8.19 -3.43
CA VAL A 65 -10.74 -7.51 -4.57
C VAL A 65 -11.69 -6.47 -5.19
N VAL A 66 -12.97 -6.81 -5.35
CA VAL A 66 -13.99 -5.88 -5.85
C VAL A 66 -14.14 -4.70 -4.90
N LEU A 67 -14.26 -4.96 -3.59
CA LEU A 67 -14.34 -3.93 -2.57
C LEU A 67 -13.11 -3.02 -2.61
N GLN A 68 -11.91 -3.58 -2.79
CA GLN A 68 -10.69 -2.79 -2.87
C GLN A 68 -10.68 -1.81 -4.05
N PHE A 69 -10.92 -2.30 -5.27
CA PHE A 69 -10.91 -1.45 -6.45
C PHE A 69 -12.19 -0.62 -6.65
N LEU A 70 -13.21 -0.82 -5.82
CA LEU A 70 -14.42 0.00 -5.81
C LEU A 70 -14.35 1.08 -4.72
N ILE A 71 -14.14 0.68 -3.46
CA ILE A 71 -14.19 1.58 -2.30
C ILE A 71 -13.00 2.52 -2.30
N MET A 72 -11.77 2.01 -2.48
CA MET A 72 -10.59 2.85 -2.29
C MET A 72 -10.48 3.97 -3.33
N PRO A 73 -10.72 3.75 -4.64
CA PRO A 73 -10.76 4.85 -5.60
C PRO A 73 -11.91 5.81 -5.36
N ALA A 74 -13.11 5.30 -5.08
CA ALA A 74 -14.29 6.13 -4.82
C ALA A 74 -14.09 7.02 -3.58
N ALA A 75 -13.57 6.44 -2.49
CA ALA A 75 -13.26 7.16 -1.27
C ALA A 75 -12.19 8.23 -1.51
N ALA A 76 -11.12 7.93 -2.25
CA ALA A 76 -10.09 8.91 -2.59
C ALA A 76 -10.69 10.12 -3.31
N PHE A 77 -11.51 9.86 -4.34
CA PHE A 77 -12.15 10.91 -5.13
C PHE A 77 -13.14 11.74 -4.31
N LEU A 78 -14.05 11.09 -3.58
CA LEU A 78 -15.07 11.77 -2.77
C LEU A 78 -14.46 12.58 -1.62
N ILE A 79 -13.40 12.08 -0.99
CA ILE A 79 -12.68 12.82 0.06
C ILE A 79 -11.98 14.05 -0.54
N CYS A 80 -11.34 13.91 -1.71
CA CYS A 80 -10.74 15.07 -2.38
C CYS A 80 -11.78 16.12 -2.73
N LEU A 81 -12.95 15.70 -3.25
CA LEU A 81 -14.05 16.61 -3.52
C LEU A 81 -14.55 17.31 -2.25
N ALA A 82 -14.74 16.58 -1.15
CA ALA A 82 -15.24 17.12 0.10
C ALA A 82 -14.26 18.08 0.79
N LEU A 83 -12.96 17.84 0.64
CA LEU A 83 -11.90 18.66 1.25
C LEU A 83 -11.33 19.73 0.30
N GLY A 84 -11.83 19.83 -0.94
CA GLY A 84 -11.31 20.77 -1.94
C GLY A 84 -9.88 20.48 -2.37
N LEU A 85 -9.46 19.22 -2.38
CA LEU A 85 -8.13 18.83 -2.85
C LEU A 85 -8.13 18.69 -4.38
N GLU A 86 -7.29 19.49 -5.03
CA GLU A 86 -7.18 19.55 -6.49
C GLU A 86 -5.74 19.29 -6.97
N GLY A 87 -5.58 19.20 -8.29
CA GLY A 87 -4.28 19.06 -8.95
C GLY A 87 -3.44 17.90 -8.40
N ASP A 88 -2.21 18.21 -7.97
CA ASP A 88 -1.23 17.25 -7.45
C ASP A 88 -1.77 16.37 -6.32
N LEU A 89 -2.53 16.94 -5.38
CA LEU A 89 -3.01 16.21 -4.20
C LEU A 89 -4.12 15.23 -4.57
N LEU A 90 -5.01 15.63 -5.48
CA LEU A 90 -6.02 14.75 -6.05
C LEU A 90 -5.35 13.57 -6.79
N ILE A 91 -4.33 13.84 -7.61
CA ILE A 91 -3.56 12.79 -8.30
C ILE A 91 -2.98 11.82 -7.26
N GLY A 92 -2.32 12.34 -6.23
CA GLY A 92 -1.70 11.51 -5.20
C GLY A 92 -2.70 10.64 -4.46
N MET A 93 -3.83 11.20 -4.04
CA MET A 93 -4.91 10.46 -3.39
C MET A 93 -5.50 9.40 -4.31
N MET A 94 -5.71 9.71 -5.60
CA MET A 94 -6.20 8.73 -6.57
C MET A 94 -5.20 7.60 -6.81
N LEU A 95 -3.89 7.88 -6.89
CA LEU A 95 -2.87 6.84 -7.02
C LEU A 95 -2.83 5.94 -5.77
N VAL A 96 -3.05 6.48 -4.56
CA VAL A 96 -3.19 5.66 -3.35
C VAL A 96 -4.47 4.82 -3.41
N GLY A 97 -5.59 5.43 -3.79
CA GLY A 97 -6.89 4.77 -3.89
C GLY A 97 -6.96 3.67 -4.94
N THR A 98 -6.22 3.79 -6.04
CA THR A 98 -6.21 2.83 -7.15
C THR A 98 -5.10 1.79 -7.05
N SER A 99 -4.25 1.88 -6.02
CA SER A 99 -3.17 0.92 -5.78
C SER A 99 -3.71 -0.44 -5.30
N ALA A 100 -2.88 -1.47 -5.47
CA ALA A 100 -3.11 -2.81 -4.91
C ALA A 100 -2.93 -2.85 -3.38
N GLY A 101 -3.20 -4.02 -2.79
CA GLY A 101 -2.96 -4.26 -1.36
C GLY A 101 -1.46 -4.21 -1.06
N GLY A 102 -1.10 -3.67 0.11
CA GLY A 102 0.30 -3.59 0.54
C GLY A 102 0.68 -4.77 1.42
N THR A 103 1.83 -5.40 1.18
CA THR A 103 2.31 -6.62 1.88
C THR A 103 2.34 -6.57 3.41
N ALA A 104 2.39 -5.36 4.00
CA ALA A 104 2.25 -5.17 5.44
C ALA A 104 0.91 -5.71 5.97
N SER A 105 -0.14 -5.74 5.14
CA SER A 105 -1.45 -6.31 5.43
C SER A 105 -1.37 -7.76 5.88
N ASN A 106 -0.48 -8.58 5.30
CA ASN A 106 -0.32 -9.99 5.67
C ASN A 106 0.07 -10.15 7.15
N VAL A 107 1.02 -9.34 7.62
CA VAL A 107 1.46 -9.34 9.02
C VAL A 107 0.33 -8.83 9.93
N MET A 108 -0.36 -7.77 9.53
CA MET A 108 -1.47 -7.22 10.32
C MET A 108 -2.65 -8.20 10.41
N SER A 109 -3.02 -8.85 9.31
CA SER A 109 -4.04 -9.90 9.26
C SER A 109 -3.71 -11.07 10.17
N TYR A 110 -2.45 -11.53 10.18
CA TYR A 110 -1.99 -12.57 11.09
C TYR A 110 -2.16 -12.15 12.57
N LEU A 111 -1.73 -10.93 12.92
CA LEU A 111 -1.84 -10.40 14.28
C LEU A 111 -3.29 -10.17 14.71
N ALA A 112 -4.15 -9.73 13.78
CA ALA A 112 -5.58 -9.53 13.96
C ALA A 112 -6.39 -10.82 14.13
N LYS A 113 -5.75 -11.99 14.03
CA LYS A 113 -6.41 -13.30 13.96
C LYS A 113 -7.34 -13.44 12.75
N GLY A 114 -6.97 -12.80 11.65
CA GLY A 114 -7.60 -12.99 10.34
C GLY A 114 -7.16 -14.29 9.65
N ASP A 115 -7.65 -14.48 8.44
CA ASP A 115 -7.22 -15.52 7.52
C ASP A 115 -6.00 -15.05 6.71
N LEU A 116 -4.82 -15.56 7.07
CA LEU A 116 -3.56 -15.21 6.42
C LEU A 116 -3.52 -15.69 4.96
N ALA A 117 -4.05 -16.88 4.66
CA ALA A 117 -4.04 -17.41 3.30
C ALA A 117 -4.92 -16.56 2.37
N LEU A 118 -6.07 -16.09 2.86
CA LEU A 118 -6.90 -15.13 2.14
C LEU A 118 -6.18 -13.79 1.94
N SER A 119 -5.48 -13.28 2.97
CA SER A 119 -4.70 -12.02 2.88
C SER A 119 -3.68 -12.09 1.75
N VAL A 120 -2.83 -13.12 1.75
CA VAL A 120 -1.80 -13.33 0.72
C VAL A 120 -2.45 -13.47 -0.67
N SER A 121 -3.55 -14.20 -0.76
CA SER A 121 -4.28 -14.38 -2.03
C SER A 121 -4.85 -13.06 -2.56
N MET A 122 -5.40 -12.21 -1.68
CA MET A 122 -5.93 -10.90 -2.03
C MET A 122 -4.83 -9.93 -2.45
N THR A 123 -3.74 -9.84 -1.69
CA THR A 123 -2.59 -8.98 -2.03
C THR A 123 -2.01 -9.40 -3.38
N LEU A 124 -1.79 -10.70 -3.60
CA LEU A 124 -1.28 -11.21 -4.87
C LEU A 124 -2.23 -10.90 -6.03
N THR A 125 -3.51 -11.21 -5.88
CA THR A 125 -4.52 -10.99 -6.93
C THR A 125 -4.66 -9.51 -7.26
N SER A 126 -4.75 -8.64 -6.25
CA SER A 126 -4.83 -7.19 -6.44
C SER A 126 -3.57 -6.63 -7.08
N THR A 127 -2.37 -7.14 -6.74
CA THR A 127 -1.11 -6.72 -7.37
C THR A 127 -1.06 -7.07 -8.85
N LEU A 128 -1.56 -8.25 -9.24
CA LEU A 128 -1.63 -8.63 -10.66
C LEU A 128 -2.65 -7.77 -11.41
N LEU A 129 -3.83 -7.54 -10.82
CA LEU A 129 -4.89 -6.73 -11.42
C LEU A 129 -4.54 -5.24 -11.48
N SER A 130 -3.76 -4.71 -10.53
CA SER A 130 -3.42 -3.28 -10.49
C SER A 130 -2.61 -2.85 -11.70
N VAL A 131 -1.89 -3.75 -12.37
CA VAL A 131 -1.17 -3.44 -13.62
C VAL A 131 -2.09 -2.78 -14.65
N VAL A 132 -3.34 -3.24 -14.73
CA VAL A 132 -4.35 -2.71 -15.64
C VAL A 132 -5.31 -1.77 -14.93
N LEU A 133 -5.78 -2.13 -13.73
CA LEU A 133 -6.80 -1.38 -13.02
C LEU A 133 -6.28 -0.03 -12.49
N MET A 134 -5.02 0.06 -12.05
CA MET A 134 -4.52 1.30 -11.47
C MET A 134 -4.45 2.45 -12.51
N PRO A 135 -3.84 2.27 -13.70
CA PRO A 135 -3.86 3.30 -14.74
C PRO A 135 -5.28 3.59 -15.23
N PHE A 136 -6.09 2.55 -15.46
CA PHE A 136 -7.45 2.70 -15.96
C PHE A 136 -8.35 3.46 -15.00
N LEU A 137 -8.36 3.12 -13.71
CA LEU A 137 -9.17 3.78 -12.71
C LEU A 137 -8.66 5.21 -12.44
N THR A 138 -7.35 5.43 -12.45
CA THR A 138 -6.81 6.80 -12.35
C THR A 138 -7.32 7.66 -13.50
N TRP A 139 -7.22 7.17 -14.75
CA TRP A 139 -7.76 7.87 -15.91
C TRP A 139 -9.29 8.05 -15.85
N LEU A 140 -10.03 7.03 -15.41
CA LEU A 140 -11.50 7.10 -15.31
C LEU A 140 -11.96 8.23 -14.40
N TYR A 141 -11.32 8.42 -13.25
CA TYR A 141 -11.73 9.40 -12.25
C TYR A 141 -11.20 10.82 -12.54
N ILE A 142 -9.99 10.96 -13.07
CA ILE A 142 -9.34 12.28 -13.19
C ILE A 142 -8.81 12.60 -14.61
N GLY A 143 -8.87 11.66 -15.54
CA GLY A 143 -8.33 11.78 -16.90
C GLY A 143 -9.01 12.83 -17.78
N GLN A 144 -10.19 13.33 -17.39
CA GLN A 144 -10.84 14.43 -18.11
C GLN A 144 -10.17 15.80 -17.86
N LYS A 145 -9.49 15.96 -16.73
CA LYS A 145 -8.85 17.22 -16.31
C LYS A 145 -7.33 17.14 -16.27
N ILE A 146 -6.79 15.92 -16.16
CA ILE A 146 -5.39 15.65 -15.92
C ILE A 146 -4.92 14.66 -16.98
N ASP A 147 -3.82 14.96 -17.66
CA ASP A 147 -3.23 14.04 -18.63
C ASP A 147 -2.60 12.85 -17.88
N VAL A 148 -3.31 11.72 -17.86
CA VAL A 148 -2.86 10.48 -17.21
C VAL A 148 -2.18 9.62 -18.27
N PRO A 149 -0.87 9.36 -18.16
CA PRO A 149 -0.12 8.60 -19.16
C PRO A 149 -0.36 7.08 -19.00
N VAL A 150 -1.60 6.63 -19.27
CA VAL A 150 -2.09 5.27 -19.01
C VAL A 150 -1.16 4.20 -19.55
N THR A 151 -0.75 4.31 -20.82
CA THR A 151 0.11 3.33 -21.49
C THR A 151 1.48 3.22 -20.80
N ASN A 152 2.09 4.36 -20.45
CA ASN A 152 3.39 4.37 -19.79
C ASN A 152 3.28 3.82 -18.37
N MET A 153 2.24 4.20 -17.62
CA MET A 153 1.97 3.63 -16.29
C MET A 153 1.80 2.11 -16.34
N LEU A 154 1.10 1.57 -17.35
CA LEU A 154 0.94 0.13 -17.55
C LEU A 154 2.29 -0.55 -17.78
N ILE A 155 3.10 -0.03 -18.70
CA ILE A 155 4.46 -0.55 -18.99
C ILE A 155 5.30 -0.56 -17.72
N ASP A 156 5.27 0.52 -16.95
CA ASP A 156 6.00 0.63 -15.70
C ASP A 156 5.50 -0.29 -14.61
N LEU A 157 4.20 -0.51 -14.50
CA LEU A 157 3.66 -1.48 -13.55
C LEU A 157 4.15 -2.88 -13.90
N VAL A 158 4.24 -3.23 -15.20
CA VAL A 158 4.88 -4.47 -15.62
C VAL A 158 6.36 -4.49 -15.20
N GLN A 159 7.12 -3.44 -15.51
CA GLN A 159 8.57 -3.42 -15.31
C GLN A 159 9.02 -3.31 -13.84
N ILE A 160 8.34 -2.48 -13.05
CA ILE A 160 8.74 -2.08 -11.69
C ILE A 160 8.04 -2.95 -10.65
N THR A 161 6.86 -3.50 -10.97
CA THR A 161 6.07 -4.32 -10.03
C THR A 161 6.08 -5.79 -10.44
N LEU A 162 5.59 -6.10 -11.65
CA LEU A 162 5.33 -7.48 -12.07
C LEU A 162 6.63 -8.27 -12.30
N LEU A 163 7.61 -7.68 -13.01
CA LEU A 163 8.89 -8.34 -13.29
C LEU A 163 9.69 -8.67 -12.01
N PRO A 164 9.91 -7.74 -11.05
CA PRO A 164 10.59 -8.07 -9.80
C PRO A 164 9.84 -9.09 -8.96
N LEU A 165 8.50 -9.01 -8.94
CA LEU A 165 7.66 -10.00 -8.25
C LEU A 165 7.87 -11.40 -8.82
N ILE A 166 7.76 -11.57 -10.15
CA ILE A 166 7.99 -12.85 -10.83
C ILE A 166 9.40 -13.36 -10.56
N LEU A 167 10.41 -12.49 -10.69
CA LEU A 167 11.79 -12.85 -10.43
C LEU A 167 11.96 -13.36 -8.98
N GLY A 168 11.32 -12.70 -8.02
CA GLY A 168 11.34 -13.13 -6.63
C GLY A 168 10.73 -14.52 -6.42
N VAL A 169 9.59 -14.80 -7.05
CA VAL A 169 8.93 -16.12 -7.01
C VAL A 169 9.82 -17.19 -7.63
N ILE A 170 10.47 -16.88 -8.76
CA ILE A 170 11.43 -17.77 -9.42
C ILE A 170 12.61 -18.06 -8.49
N LEU A 171 13.17 -17.03 -7.85
CA LEU A 171 14.26 -17.19 -6.88
C LEU A 171 13.83 -18.02 -5.67
N ASN A 172 12.61 -17.84 -5.14
CA ASN A 172 12.06 -18.68 -4.08
C ASN A 172 12.04 -20.16 -4.48
N LYS A 173 11.57 -20.46 -5.69
CA LYS A 173 11.49 -21.83 -6.20
C LYS A 173 12.86 -22.51 -6.31
N PHE A 174 13.87 -21.81 -6.84
CA PHE A 174 15.19 -22.40 -7.08
C PHE A 174 16.11 -22.36 -5.86
N LEU A 175 16.01 -21.32 -5.03
CA LEU A 175 16.89 -21.08 -3.89
C LEU A 175 16.22 -21.38 -2.55
N GLY A 176 15.10 -22.13 -2.51
CA GLY A 176 14.22 -22.26 -1.34
C GLY A 176 14.89 -22.49 0.02
N LYS A 177 16.03 -23.19 0.10
CA LYS A 177 16.82 -23.33 1.34
C LYS A 177 17.55 -22.04 1.75
N GLY A 178 18.08 -21.29 0.78
CA GLY A 178 18.70 -19.98 0.99
C GLY A 178 17.66 -18.89 1.30
N VAL A 179 16.47 -18.96 0.69
CA VAL A 179 15.38 -18.01 0.97
C VAL A 179 14.95 -18.07 2.43
N LYS A 180 14.77 -19.27 3.00
CA LYS A 180 14.44 -19.43 4.43
C LYS A 180 15.43 -18.77 5.39
N ARG A 181 16.69 -18.56 4.98
CA ARG A 181 17.70 -17.85 5.79
C ARG A 181 17.54 -16.34 5.75
N ILE A 182 17.12 -15.78 4.61
CA ILE A 182 16.97 -14.33 4.41
C ILE A 182 15.56 -13.83 4.74
N GLU A 183 14.56 -14.69 4.64
CA GLU A 183 13.14 -14.38 4.85
C GLU A 183 12.86 -13.63 6.17
N PRO A 184 13.48 -13.96 7.32
CA PRO A 184 13.28 -13.20 8.56
C PRO A 184 13.76 -11.74 8.49
N PHE A 185 14.67 -11.42 7.56
CA PHE A 185 15.25 -10.07 7.39
C PHE A 185 14.52 -9.24 6.33
N LEU A 186 13.79 -9.86 5.39
CA LEU A 186 13.09 -9.15 4.30
C LEU A 186 12.09 -8.09 4.79
N PRO A 187 11.33 -8.29 5.90
CA PRO A 187 10.49 -7.23 6.45
C PRO A 187 11.29 -6.02 6.91
N ALA A 188 12.46 -6.23 7.55
CA ALA A 188 13.32 -5.14 8.02
C ALA A 188 13.91 -4.33 6.85
N VAL A 189 14.32 -5.01 5.78
CA VAL A 189 14.75 -4.36 4.53
C VAL A 189 13.63 -3.51 3.96
N SER A 190 12.42 -4.07 3.83
CA SER A 190 11.25 -3.33 3.31
C SER A 190 10.93 -2.10 4.15
N ILE A 191 10.99 -2.23 5.48
CA ILE A 191 10.82 -1.12 6.43
C ILE A 191 11.87 -0.02 6.18
N ALA A 192 13.16 -0.38 6.12
CA ALA A 192 14.23 0.59 5.90
C ALA A 192 14.06 1.34 4.58
N VAL A 193 13.69 0.61 3.51
CA VAL A 193 13.45 1.19 2.20
C VAL A 193 12.26 2.15 2.20
N ILE A 194 11.13 1.77 2.80
CA ILE A 194 9.94 2.64 2.87
C ILE A 194 10.24 3.89 3.70
N VAL A 195 10.95 3.75 4.83
CA VAL A 195 11.37 4.88 5.67
C VAL A 195 12.24 5.86 4.87
N LEU A 196 13.17 5.35 4.06
CA LEU A 196 13.98 6.18 3.17
C LEU A 196 13.13 6.88 2.09
N ILE A 197 12.21 6.17 1.44
CA ILE A 197 11.29 6.77 0.46
C ILE A 197 10.47 7.91 1.08
N ILE A 198 9.94 7.70 2.30
CA ILE A 198 9.21 8.73 3.04
C ILE A 198 10.09 9.96 3.31
N ALA A 199 11.33 9.75 3.77
CA ALA A 199 12.28 10.82 4.01
C ALA A 199 12.54 11.64 2.72
N ILE A 200 12.74 10.97 1.58
CA ILE A 200 12.94 11.63 0.29
C ILE A 200 11.70 12.46 -0.10
N VAL A 201 10.48 11.91 0.03
CA VAL A 201 9.25 12.64 -0.32
C VAL A 201 9.05 13.86 0.59
N VAL A 202 9.32 13.72 1.89
CA VAL A 202 9.22 14.83 2.85
C VAL A 202 10.23 15.93 2.50
N ALA A 203 11.48 15.56 2.20
CA ALA A 203 12.51 16.51 1.79
C ALA A 203 12.15 17.24 0.49
N LEU A 204 11.64 16.53 -0.52
CA LEU A 204 11.21 17.11 -1.80
C LEU A 204 10.06 18.11 -1.64
N ASN A 205 9.23 17.95 -0.61
CA ASN A 205 8.05 18.79 -0.37
C ASN A 205 8.19 19.75 0.80
N ASN A 206 9.39 19.87 1.38
CA ASN A 206 9.66 20.61 2.60
C ASN A 206 8.98 21.99 2.66
N LYS A 207 9.15 22.77 1.58
CA LYS A 207 8.61 24.14 1.48
C LYS A 207 7.09 24.19 1.41
N ARG A 208 6.41 23.15 0.98
CA ARG A 208 4.94 23.12 0.79
C ARG A 208 4.22 22.39 1.92
N LEU A 209 4.94 21.62 2.75
CA LEU A 209 4.35 20.79 3.80
C LEU A 209 3.54 21.57 4.83
N HIS A 210 3.93 22.81 5.14
CA HIS A 210 3.21 23.64 6.09
C HIS A 210 1.84 24.11 5.56
N GLU A 211 1.69 24.21 4.24
CA GLU A 211 0.45 24.67 3.59
C GLU A 211 -0.56 23.54 3.44
N VAL A 212 -0.09 22.35 3.01
CA VAL A 212 -0.97 21.25 2.61
C VAL A 212 -0.87 20.01 3.49
N GLY A 213 0.13 19.92 4.37
CA GLY A 213 0.39 18.71 5.15
C GLY A 213 -0.78 18.32 6.05
N PHE A 214 -1.39 19.28 6.75
CA PHE A 214 -2.48 18.99 7.68
C PHE A 214 -3.72 18.43 6.99
N ILE A 215 -4.17 19.06 5.88
CA ILE A 215 -5.35 18.61 5.16
C ILE A 215 -5.12 17.26 4.48
N VAL A 216 -3.91 16.99 3.98
CA VAL A 216 -3.55 15.68 3.41
C VAL A 216 -3.53 14.59 4.48
N VAL A 217 -3.05 14.88 5.69
CA VAL A 217 -3.13 13.93 6.82
C VAL A 217 -4.58 13.55 7.11
N ILE A 218 -5.49 14.54 7.18
CA ILE A 218 -6.92 14.27 7.38
C ILE A 218 -7.47 13.41 6.24
N ALA A 219 -7.18 13.75 4.99
CA ALA A 219 -7.65 13.01 3.83
C ALA A 219 -7.19 11.55 3.86
N VAL A 220 -5.92 11.30 4.18
CA VAL A 220 -5.32 9.96 4.32
C VAL A 220 -5.97 9.17 5.46
N ILE A 221 -6.21 9.80 6.61
CA ILE A 221 -6.86 9.15 7.76
C ILE A 221 -8.27 8.70 7.39
N LEU A 222 -9.06 9.59 6.78
CA LEU A 222 -10.41 9.30 6.33
C LEU A 222 -10.42 8.22 5.25
N HIS A 223 -9.47 8.26 4.32
CA HIS A 223 -9.38 7.31 3.21
C HIS A 223 -9.04 5.90 3.68
N ASN A 224 -8.02 5.76 4.53
CA ASN A 224 -7.69 4.48 5.15
C ASN A 224 -8.83 3.98 6.05
N GLY A 225 -9.43 4.87 6.84
CA GLY A 225 -10.59 4.54 7.68
C GLY A 225 -11.78 4.03 6.88
N ALA A 226 -12.09 4.66 5.74
CA ALA A 226 -13.13 4.20 4.82
C ALA A 226 -12.84 2.80 4.29
N GLY A 227 -11.61 2.51 3.86
CA GLY A 227 -11.21 1.18 3.41
C GLY A 227 -11.38 0.11 4.49
N LEU A 228 -10.88 0.38 5.70
CA LEU A 228 -11.01 -0.52 6.85
C LEU A 228 -12.49 -0.76 7.21
N PHE A 229 -13.28 0.30 7.28
CA PHE A 229 -14.69 0.24 7.69
C PHE A 229 -15.55 -0.46 6.64
N PHE A 230 -15.55 0.01 5.40
CA PHE A 230 -16.40 -0.55 4.35
C PHE A 230 -15.91 -1.92 3.88
N GLY A 231 -14.62 -2.23 3.99
CA GLY A 231 -14.10 -3.59 3.82
C GLY A 231 -14.67 -4.56 4.86
N TYR A 232 -14.64 -4.17 6.15
CA TYR A 232 -15.22 -4.99 7.24
C TYR A 232 -16.74 -5.15 7.06
N VAL A 233 -17.46 -4.05 6.92
CA VAL A 233 -18.93 -4.04 6.80
C VAL A 233 -19.37 -4.79 5.55
N GLY A 234 -18.70 -4.58 4.42
CA GLY A 234 -18.97 -5.31 3.18
C GLY A 234 -18.87 -6.82 3.40
N ALA A 235 -17.77 -7.30 3.97
CA ALA A 235 -17.64 -8.72 4.29
C ALA A 235 -18.75 -9.24 5.25
N LYS A 236 -19.15 -8.44 6.25
CA LYS A 236 -20.21 -8.81 7.19
C LYS A 236 -21.60 -8.87 6.54
N ILE A 237 -21.92 -7.95 5.63
CA ILE A 237 -23.21 -7.92 4.90
C ILE A 237 -23.38 -9.20 4.07
N PHE A 238 -22.29 -9.67 3.43
CA PHE A 238 -22.30 -10.94 2.69
C PHE A 238 -22.20 -12.19 3.58
N GLY A 239 -22.37 -12.05 4.90
CA GLY A 239 -22.47 -13.17 5.83
C GLY A 239 -21.13 -13.84 6.17
N PHE A 240 -20.00 -13.25 5.81
CA PHE A 240 -18.69 -13.85 6.12
C PHE A 240 -18.38 -13.85 7.62
N SER A 241 -17.55 -14.82 8.01
CA SER A 241 -17.07 -14.98 9.38
C SER A 241 -16.23 -13.77 9.82
N GLU A 242 -16.11 -13.59 11.13
CA GLU A 242 -15.28 -12.53 11.71
C GLU A 242 -13.83 -12.59 11.22
N LYS A 243 -13.28 -13.81 11.08
CA LYS A 243 -11.92 -14.04 10.58
C LYS A 243 -11.73 -13.49 9.16
N ILE A 244 -12.69 -13.75 8.26
CA ILE A 244 -12.66 -13.27 6.87
C ILE A 244 -12.89 -11.77 6.82
N ALA A 245 -13.85 -11.24 7.59
CA ALA A 245 -14.18 -9.82 7.59
C ALA A 245 -12.99 -8.95 8.05
N ARG A 246 -12.24 -9.40 9.06
CA ARG A 246 -10.99 -8.73 9.48
C ARG A 246 -9.93 -8.73 8.39
N THR A 247 -9.74 -9.85 7.68
CA THR A 247 -8.80 -9.93 6.56
C THR A 247 -9.18 -8.96 5.45
N ILE A 248 -10.45 -8.99 5.01
CA ILE A 248 -10.92 -8.10 3.93
C ILE A 248 -10.79 -6.63 4.34
N ALA A 249 -11.14 -6.27 5.58
CA ALA A 249 -10.96 -4.92 6.10
C ALA A 249 -9.50 -4.45 5.99
N ILE A 250 -8.56 -5.27 6.46
CA ILE A 250 -7.14 -4.95 6.45
C ILE A 250 -6.61 -4.84 5.02
N GLU A 251 -6.95 -5.79 4.14
CA GLU A 251 -6.51 -5.76 2.73
C GLU A 251 -7.07 -4.56 1.96
N VAL A 252 -8.35 -4.21 2.15
CA VAL A 252 -8.96 -3.05 1.50
C VAL A 252 -8.37 -1.75 2.05
N GLY A 253 -8.18 -1.65 3.37
CA GLY A 253 -7.67 -0.43 4.01
C GLY A 253 -6.16 -0.22 3.85
N MET A 254 -5.37 -1.27 3.70
CA MET A 254 -3.90 -1.18 3.62
C MET A 254 -3.42 -1.28 2.17
N GLN A 255 -3.18 -0.12 1.57
CA GLN A 255 -2.71 -0.01 0.19
C GLN A 255 -1.19 -0.16 0.05
N ASN A 256 -0.74 -0.50 -1.15
CA ASN A 256 0.66 -0.39 -1.57
C ASN A 256 0.98 1.06 -1.90
N SER A 257 1.18 1.85 -0.85
CA SER A 257 1.49 3.28 -0.94
C SER A 257 2.91 3.57 -1.45
N GLY A 258 3.82 2.60 -1.38
CA GLY A 258 5.14 2.71 -2.01
C GLY A 258 5.04 2.77 -3.54
N LEU A 259 4.16 1.95 -4.12
CA LEU A 259 3.85 1.96 -5.54
C LEU A 259 3.23 3.30 -5.99
N SER A 260 2.29 3.84 -5.21
CA SER A 260 1.69 5.14 -5.53
C SER A 260 2.71 6.26 -5.51
N VAL A 261 3.66 6.26 -4.56
CA VAL A 261 4.74 7.27 -4.48
C VAL A 261 5.64 7.20 -5.71
N ALA A 262 6.06 6.00 -6.13
CA ALA A 262 6.96 5.86 -7.27
C ALA A 262 6.32 6.35 -8.58
N LEU A 263 5.05 5.98 -8.83
CA LEU A 263 4.33 6.43 -10.01
C LEU A 263 4.04 7.93 -9.96
N ALA A 264 3.68 8.47 -8.79
CA ALA A 264 3.50 9.90 -8.59
C ALA A 264 4.76 10.70 -8.98
N LEU A 265 5.93 10.30 -8.47
CA LEU A 265 7.19 10.99 -8.77
C LEU A 265 7.69 10.80 -10.19
N LYS A 266 7.32 9.70 -10.84
CA LYS A 266 7.75 9.39 -12.20
C LYS A 266 6.91 10.13 -13.25
N TYR A 267 5.61 10.26 -13.04
CA TYR A 267 4.67 10.81 -14.04
C TYR A 267 4.12 12.19 -13.72
N PHE A 268 4.18 12.61 -12.47
CA PHE A 268 3.56 13.83 -12.01
C PHE A 268 4.58 14.69 -11.25
N SER A 269 4.30 15.09 -10.01
CA SER A 269 5.12 16.04 -9.26
C SER A 269 5.64 15.46 -7.95
N GLY A 270 6.55 16.21 -7.31
CA GLY A 270 6.94 15.93 -5.92
C GLY A 270 5.73 15.90 -4.98
N LEU A 271 4.76 16.78 -5.21
CA LEU A 271 3.63 16.96 -4.32
C LEU A 271 2.60 15.83 -4.45
N SER A 272 2.41 15.27 -5.64
CA SER A 272 1.49 14.14 -5.81
C SER A 272 1.97 12.86 -5.11
N ALA A 273 3.25 12.77 -4.73
CA ALA A 273 3.75 11.66 -3.91
C ALA A 273 3.46 11.82 -2.41
N LEU A 274 3.12 13.03 -1.95
CA LEU A 274 2.93 13.31 -0.54
C LEU A 274 1.80 12.48 0.09
N PRO A 275 0.60 12.33 -0.53
CA PRO A 275 -0.45 11.47 0.01
C PRO A 275 0.02 10.03 0.24
N GLY A 276 0.75 9.44 -0.71
CA GLY A 276 1.28 8.08 -0.58
C GLY A 276 2.33 7.94 0.54
N ALA A 277 3.20 8.93 0.71
CA ALA A 277 4.17 8.90 1.81
C ALA A 277 3.49 9.01 3.19
N ILE A 278 2.53 9.92 3.34
CA ILE A 278 1.75 10.06 4.58
C ILE A 278 0.91 8.82 4.83
N PHE A 279 0.28 8.25 3.79
CA PHE A 279 -0.47 7.00 3.88
C PHE A 279 0.40 5.85 4.36
N SER A 280 1.64 5.75 3.88
CA SER A 280 2.61 4.73 4.31
C SER A 280 2.90 4.77 5.81
N ILE A 281 2.95 5.97 6.42
CA ILE A 281 3.07 6.10 7.87
C ILE A 281 1.75 5.70 8.54
N TRP A 282 0.65 6.31 8.10
CA TRP A 282 -0.65 6.18 8.77
C TRP A 282 -1.21 4.75 8.75
N HIS A 283 -1.25 4.08 7.58
CA HIS A 283 -1.87 2.76 7.49
C HIS A 283 -1.14 1.68 8.29
N ASN A 284 0.15 1.87 8.57
CA ASN A 284 0.90 0.99 9.46
C ASN A 284 0.59 1.27 10.94
N ILE A 285 0.36 2.53 11.32
CA ILE A 285 -0.13 2.89 12.66
C ILE A 285 -1.53 2.31 12.86
N SER A 286 -2.48 2.67 12.00
CA SER A 286 -3.88 2.24 12.10
C SER A 286 -4.00 0.72 12.00
N GLY A 287 -3.29 0.08 11.06
CA GLY A 287 -3.24 -1.37 10.91
C GLY A 287 -2.68 -2.08 12.14
N SER A 288 -1.60 -1.56 12.73
CA SER A 288 -1.02 -2.13 13.97
C SER A 288 -1.95 -1.99 15.16
N LEU A 289 -2.60 -0.84 15.33
CA LEU A 289 -3.55 -0.58 16.41
C LEU A 289 -4.77 -1.50 16.28
N LEU A 290 -5.35 -1.58 15.07
CA LEU A 290 -6.52 -2.41 14.79
C LEU A 290 -6.21 -3.90 14.94
N ALA A 291 -5.07 -4.36 14.43
CA ALA A 291 -4.62 -5.73 14.61
C ALA A 291 -4.38 -6.08 16.09
N GLY A 292 -3.80 -5.16 16.87
CA GLY A 292 -3.64 -5.31 18.31
C GLY A 292 -4.97 -5.44 19.05
N TYR A 293 -5.95 -4.58 18.71
CA TYR A 293 -7.30 -4.62 19.28
C TYR A 293 -8.05 -5.91 18.93
N TRP A 294 -8.05 -6.33 17.68
CA TRP A 294 -8.71 -7.56 17.26
C TRP A 294 -8.01 -8.82 17.79
N GLY A 295 -6.69 -8.79 17.85
CA GLY A 295 -5.88 -9.87 18.41
C GLY A 295 -6.13 -10.10 19.91
N SER A 296 -6.36 -9.03 20.69
CA SER A 296 -6.68 -9.15 22.12
C SER A 296 -8.10 -9.65 22.37
N LYS A 297 -9.10 -9.18 21.58
CA LYS A 297 -10.49 -9.63 21.71
C LYS A 297 -10.69 -11.13 21.44
N THR A 298 -9.87 -11.73 20.57
CA THR A 298 -9.97 -13.17 20.28
C THR A 298 -9.31 -14.03 21.35
N LYS A 299 -8.39 -13.50 22.17
CA LYS A 299 -7.81 -14.25 23.31
C LYS A 299 -8.76 -14.35 24.50
N ASN A 300 -9.74 -13.45 24.58
CA ASN A 300 -10.70 -13.36 25.69
C ASN A 300 -12.05 -14.03 25.38
N LYS A 301 -12.11 -14.85 24.32
CA LYS A 301 -13.24 -15.74 23.98
C LYS A 301 -12.71 -17.16 23.90
#